data_AF-A0A1I7T3L8-F1
#
_entry.id   AF-A0A1I7T3L8-F1
#
_cell.length_a   1.000
_cell.length_b   1.000
_cell.length_c   1.000
_cell.angle_alpha   90.00
_cell.angle_beta   90.00
_cell.angle_gamma   90.00
#
_symmetry.space_group_name_H-M   'P 1'
#
loop_
_entity.id
_entity.type
_entity.pdbx_description
1 polymer ?
#
loop_
_entity_poly.entity_id
_entity_poly.type
_entity_poly.pdbx_seq_one_letter_code
_entity_poly.pdbx_strand_id
1 'polypeptide(L)'
;MEGAEYDLDAIDTEIDYARRQLDEIADPSLNRVQFLKLDEDAYAFSAYTDDRNGNMGYKHVRILLFLTKEDEFLCEINGKRSYGVTLYELSENHKMKWSLYILNCALPDGIPLNNVNSVKISRISTGSVVYIPIRYRIQDEKSMTPDEYDYRMSICVPALFGNAYYARRIIEFVELNKLQGIEKIFIYYNPTEMNDQGTRKTLEYYYNNQMNQSPITVKNVISTKYFETRFTKCVIRPEMVFEQGIHHTSRVVQDNYETPFHDGSLLRVYHYREPKYCCDNESILKDKYENQLQEAFDSVIELLEV
;
A
#
# COMPACT_ATOMS: atom_id res chain seq x y z
N MET A 1 19.01 -7.68 41.88
CA MET A 1 17.76 -7.53 41.13
C MET A 1 17.69 -8.73 40.23
N GLU A 2 16.78 -9.65 40.51
CA GLU A 2 16.55 -10.82 39.67
C GLU A 2 15.99 -10.35 38.33
N GLY A 3 16.50 -10.90 37.23
CA GLY A 3 15.88 -10.68 35.93
C GLY A 3 14.59 -11.45 35.89
N ALA A 4 13.47 -10.76 35.63
CA ALA A 4 12.24 -11.45 35.27
C ALA A 4 12.48 -12.21 33.97
N GLU A 5 12.47 -13.53 34.05
CA GLU A 5 12.49 -14.42 32.89
C GLU A 5 11.18 -14.18 32.14
N TYR A 6 11.27 -13.60 30.93
CA TYR A 6 10.08 -13.29 30.14
C TYR A 6 9.46 -14.60 29.67
N ASP A 7 8.22 -14.85 30.11
CA ASP A 7 7.43 -15.99 29.69
C ASP A 7 7.06 -15.84 28.20
N LEU A 8 7.82 -16.52 27.35
CA LEU A 8 7.64 -16.50 25.90
C LEU A 8 6.30 -17.13 25.50
N ASP A 9 5.82 -18.14 26.25
CA ASP A 9 4.54 -18.79 25.99
C ASP A 9 3.37 -17.82 26.26
N ALA A 10 3.51 -16.94 27.25
CA ALA A 10 2.56 -15.86 27.51
C ALA A 10 2.55 -14.80 26.39
N ILE A 11 3.72 -14.43 25.87
CA ILE A 11 3.86 -13.48 24.74
C ILE A 11 3.24 -14.06 23.47
N ASP A 12 3.56 -15.31 23.12
CA ASP A 12 2.97 -15.99 21.97
C ASP A 12 1.44 -16.11 22.10
N THR A 13 0.94 -16.36 23.31
CA THR A 13 -0.51 -16.38 23.59
C THR A 13 -1.17 -15.00 23.42
N GLU A 14 -0.50 -13.91 23.81
CA GLU A 14 -0.99 -12.54 23.57
C GLU A 14 -0.95 -12.15 22.08
N ILE A 15 0.08 -12.57 21.34
CA ILE A 15 0.20 -12.38 19.89
C ILE A 15 -0.90 -13.15 19.16
N ASP A 16 -1.15 -14.41 19.50
CA ASP A 16 -2.20 -15.22 18.87
C ASP A 16 -3.62 -14.73 19.25
N TYR A 17 -3.78 -14.15 20.44
CA TYR A 17 -5.02 -13.44 20.80
C TYR A 17 -5.21 -12.16 19.96
N ALA A 18 -4.15 -11.36 19.78
CA ALA A 18 -4.18 -10.17 18.94
C ALA A 18 -4.45 -10.50 17.46
N ARG A 19 -3.83 -11.56 16.93
CA ARG A 19 -4.09 -12.11 15.59
C ARG A 19 -5.55 -12.53 15.44
N ARG A 20 -6.12 -13.29 16.38
CA ARG A 20 -7.56 -13.62 16.37
C ARG A 20 -8.47 -12.39 16.37
N GLN A 21 -8.12 -11.34 17.11
CA GLN A 21 -8.88 -10.09 17.10
C GLN A 21 -8.75 -9.29 15.79
N LEU A 22 -7.70 -9.54 15.00
CA LEU A 22 -7.57 -9.02 13.63
C LEU A 22 -8.30 -9.91 12.61
N ASP A 23 -8.25 -11.24 12.77
CA ASP A 23 -8.97 -12.22 11.92
C ASP A 23 -10.49 -12.15 12.10
N GLU A 24 -10.97 -11.75 13.29
CA GLU A 24 -12.39 -11.46 13.57
C GLU A 24 -12.88 -10.18 12.84
N ILE A 25 -11.98 -9.36 12.27
CA ILE A 25 -12.34 -8.30 11.34
C ILE A 25 -12.62 -8.93 9.97
N ALA A 26 -13.90 -9.29 9.77
CA ALA A 26 -14.40 -9.88 8.53
C ALA A 26 -13.82 -9.21 7.26
N ASP A 27 -13.15 -10.04 6.44
CA ASP A 27 -12.38 -9.67 5.25
C ASP A 27 -12.90 -8.38 4.57
N PRO A 28 -12.09 -7.30 4.52
CA PRO A 28 -12.48 -6.05 3.88
C PRO A 28 -12.73 -6.17 2.36
N SER A 29 -12.45 -7.33 1.73
CA SER A 29 -12.89 -7.66 0.38
C SER A 29 -14.37 -8.12 0.32
N LEU A 30 -14.85 -8.82 1.36
CA LEU A 30 -16.25 -9.25 1.50
C LEU A 30 -17.14 -8.11 2.00
N ASN A 31 -16.62 -7.25 2.87
CA ASN A 31 -17.28 -6.00 3.24
C ASN A 31 -17.09 -4.94 2.15
N ARG A 32 -18.09 -4.82 1.27
CA ARG A 32 -18.15 -3.80 0.20
C ARG A 32 -17.60 -2.45 0.67
N VAL A 33 -16.54 -1.97 0.03
CA VAL A 33 -15.89 -0.68 0.32
C VAL A 33 -16.93 0.44 0.43
N GLN A 34 -17.05 1.04 1.62
CA GLN A 34 -18.09 2.02 1.94
C GLN A 34 -17.49 3.42 2.09
N PHE A 35 -17.70 4.25 1.07
CA PHE A 35 -17.50 5.69 1.16
C PHE A 35 -18.65 6.31 1.95
N LEU A 36 -18.38 6.75 3.18
CA LEU A 36 -19.32 7.43 4.05
C LEU A 36 -19.42 8.90 3.63
N LYS A 37 -20.55 9.27 3.02
CA LYS A 37 -20.81 10.64 2.57
C LYS A 37 -20.94 11.61 3.75
N LEU A 38 -20.23 12.73 3.70
CA LEU A 38 -20.51 13.90 4.56
C LEU A 38 -21.47 14.85 3.85
N ASP A 39 -21.15 15.18 2.59
CA ASP A 39 -21.92 16.07 1.72
C ASP A 39 -21.58 15.76 0.24
N GLU A 40 -21.99 16.61 -0.70
CA GLU A 40 -21.75 16.39 -2.14
C GLU A 40 -20.26 16.49 -2.54
N ASP A 41 -19.44 17.12 -1.70
CA ASP A 41 -18.04 17.51 -1.95
C ASP A 41 -17.05 16.83 -0.97
N ALA A 42 -17.53 15.92 -0.10
CA ALA A 42 -16.73 15.21 0.89
C ALA A 42 -17.23 13.79 1.21
N TYR A 43 -16.32 12.82 1.13
CA TYR A 43 -16.55 11.42 1.53
C TYR A 43 -15.41 10.92 2.44
N ALA A 44 -15.74 10.22 3.52
CA ALA A 44 -14.78 9.48 4.32
C ALA A 44 -14.72 8.01 3.85
N PHE A 45 -13.51 7.50 3.63
CA PHE A 45 -13.28 6.13 3.15
C PHE A 45 -13.04 5.14 4.29
N SER A 46 -12.19 5.51 5.25
CA SER A 46 -11.85 4.66 6.41
C SER A 46 -11.23 5.51 7.51
N ALA A 47 -11.32 5.04 8.76
CA ALA A 47 -10.59 5.58 9.90
C ALA A 47 -9.77 4.49 10.60
N TYR A 48 -8.64 4.88 11.16
CA TYR A 48 -7.75 4.00 11.91
C TYR A 48 -7.15 4.73 13.12
N THR A 49 -6.90 3.98 14.20
CA THR A 49 -6.07 4.47 15.30
C THR A 49 -4.60 4.24 14.97
N ASP A 50 -3.75 5.21 15.27
CA ASP A 50 -2.32 5.17 14.95
C ASP A 50 -1.47 5.56 16.16
N ASP A 51 -0.74 4.57 16.68
CA ASP A 51 0.22 4.73 17.78
C ASP A 51 1.67 4.85 17.30
N ARG A 52 1.92 5.10 16.00
CA ARG A 52 3.28 5.37 15.50
C ARG A 52 3.67 6.83 15.70
N ASN A 53 4.89 7.08 16.15
CA ASN A 53 5.37 8.44 16.42
C ASN A 53 6.12 9.04 15.21
N GLY A 54 5.41 9.75 14.34
CA GLY A 54 5.97 10.26 13.09
C GLY A 54 5.69 11.71 12.72
N ASN A 55 6.18 12.10 11.54
CA ASN A 55 6.13 13.47 11.01
C ASN A 55 4.71 14.02 10.74
N MET A 56 3.69 13.18 10.86
CA MET A 56 2.27 13.56 10.87
C MET A 56 1.66 13.60 12.29
N GLY A 57 2.49 13.65 13.33
CA GLY A 57 2.10 13.78 14.74
C GLY A 57 1.64 12.48 15.42
N TYR A 58 1.54 12.54 16.75
CA TYR A 58 1.29 11.41 17.66
C TYR A 58 0.54 11.86 18.93
N LYS A 59 -0.34 11.07 19.58
CA LYS A 59 -1.09 9.88 19.11
C LYS A 59 -2.33 10.34 18.34
N HIS A 60 -2.71 9.67 17.26
CA HIS A 60 -3.81 10.14 16.40
C HIS A 60 -4.85 9.07 16.07
N VAL A 61 -6.09 9.52 15.88
CA VAL A 61 -7.02 8.86 14.98
C VAL A 61 -6.86 9.51 13.61
N ARG A 62 -6.65 8.74 12.56
CA ARG A 62 -6.49 9.24 11.19
C ARG A 62 -7.66 8.77 10.33
N ILE A 63 -8.13 9.64 9.44
CA ILE A 63 -9.24 9.38 8.53
C ILE A 63 -8.79 9.67 7.10
N LEU A 64 -9.04 8.73 6.20
CA LEU A 64 -8.86 8.93 4.76
C LEU A 64 -10.10 9.63 4.20
N LEU A 65 -9.93 10.87 3.72
CA LEU A 65 -10.99 11.72 3.18
C LEU A 65 -10.77 12.03 1.70
N PHE A 66 -11.81 11.88 0.90
CA PHE A 66 -11.87 12.40 -0.46
C PHE A 66 -12.64 13.72 -0.45
N LEU A 67 -12.00 14.80 -0.92
CA LEU A 67 -12.58 16.15 -0.95
C LEU A 67 -12.43 16.75 -2.37
N THR A 68 -13.40 17.57 -2.79
CA THR A 68 -13.24 18.41 -4.00
C THR A 68 -12.55 19.75 -3.72
N LYS A 69 -12.48 20.14 -2.45
CA LYS A 69 -11.84 21.36 -1.97
C LYS A 69 -11.46 21.20 -0.49
N GLU A 70 -10.29 21.70 -0.11
CA GLU A 70 -9.87 21.83 1.30
C GLU A 70 -10.88 22.59 2.15
N ASP A 71 -10.94 22.22 3.43
CA ASP A 71 -11.83 22.81 4.42
C ASP A 71 -11.33 22.50 5.85
N GLU A 72 -11.91 23.19 6.83
CA GLU A 72 -11.66 22.90 8.24
C GLU A 72 -12.63 21.84 8.79
N PHE A 73 -12.12 21.01 9.69
CA PHE A 73 -12.85 19.91 10.31
C PHE A 73 -12.71 19.93 11.83
N LEU A 74 -13.75 19.43 12.51
CA LEU A 74 -13.72 19.11 13.93
C LEU A 74 -13.77 17.61 14.10
N CYS A 75 -13.01 17.07 15.05
CA CYS A 75 -13.11 15.67 15.45
C CYS A 75 -13.58 15.53 16.90
N GLU A 76 -14.39 14.52 17.16
CA GLU A 76 -14.85 14.12 18.49
C GLU A 76 -14.65 12.60 18.64
N ILE A 77 -13.94 12.21 19.70
CA ILE A 77 -13.49 10.86 19.99
C ILE A 77 -14.00 10.52 21.39
N ASN A 78 -14.80 9.46 21.52
CA ASN A 78 -15.50 9.05 22.75
C ASN A 78 -16.15 10.24 23.49
N GLY A 79 -16.82 11.14 22.77
CA GLY A 79 -17.50 12.33 23.31
C GLY A 79 -16.59 13.51 23.70
N LYS A 80 -15.27 13.38 23.56
CA LYS A 80 -14.32 14.50 23.77
C LYS A 80 -13.88 15.09 22.44
N ARG A 81 -13.82 16.42 22.36
CA ARG A 81 -13.27 17.14 21.20
C ARG A 81 -11.76 16.94 21.10
N SER A 82 -11.27 16.69 19.88
CA SER A 82 -9.85 16.78 19.56
C SER A 82 -9.44 18.26 19.39
N TYR A 83 -8.34 18.66 20.04
CA TYR A 83 -7.81 20.02 19.96
C TYR A 83 -6.69 20.19 18.92
N GLY A 84 -6.09 19.08 18.47
CA GLY A 84 -5.14 19.05 17.35
C GLY A 84 -5.80 18.37 16.16
N VAL A 85 -6.37 19.15 15.24
CA VAL A 85 -6.95 18.63 13.99
C VAL A 85 -6.19 19.22 12.82
N THR A 86 -5.61 18.37 11.98
CA THR A 86 -4.86 18.79 10.78
C THR A 86 -5.27 17.98 9.57
N LEU A 87 -5.43 18.67 8.43
CA LEU A 87 -5.69 18.04 7.14
C LEU A 87 -4.37 17.96 6.36
N TYR A 88 -3.98 16.76 5.93
CA TYR A 88 -2.79 16.54 5.10
C TYR A 88 -3.20 16.14 3.68
N GLU A 89 -2.78 16.92 2.68
CA GLU A 89 -2.95 16.56 1.26
C GLU A 89 -1.91 15.51 0.83
N LEU A 90 -2.35 14.43 0.16
CA LEU A 90 -1.43 13.48 -0.47
C LEU A 90 -0.77 14.07 -1.73
N SER A 91 0.52 13.80 -1.88
CA SER A 91 1.36 14.22 -3.01
C SER A 91 0.83 13.72 -4.37
N GLU A 92 0.28 12.50 -4.41
CA GLU A 92 -0.22 11.84 -5.62
C GLU A 92 -1.65 12.26 -6.04
N ASN A 93 -2.15 13.42 -5.58
CA ASN A 93 -3.47 13.93 -5.98
C ASN A 93 -3.54 14.48 -7.42
N HIS A 94 -2.39 14.81 -8.05
CA HIS A 94 -2.27 15.22 -9.47
C HIS A 94 -3.26 16.29 -9.96
N LYS A 95 -3.76 17.15 -9.06
CA LYS A 95 -4.81 18.16 -9.33
C LYS A 95 -6.12 17.56 -9.89
N MET A 96 -6.42 16.31 -9.54
CA MET A 96 -7.69 15.67 -9.83
C MET A 96 -8.84 16.39 -9.11
N LYS A 97 -10.05 16.34 -9.68
CA LYS A 97 -11.24 16.98 -9.06
C LYS A 97 -11.50 16.45 -7.65
N TRP A 98 -11.25 15.16 -7.42
CA TRP A 98 -11.29 14.54 -6.11
C TRP A 98 -9.86 14.28 -5.66
N SER A 99 -9.48 14.92 -4.55
CA SER A 99 -8.18 14.79 -3.91
C SER A 99 -8.34 13.98 -2.62
N LEU A 100 -7.37 13.10 -2.34
CA LEU A 100 -7.28 12.30 -1.13
C LEU A 100 -6.44 13.04 -0.07
N TYR A 101 -6.95 13.05 1.15
CA TYR A 101 -6.36 13.66 2.32
C TYR A 101 -6.33 12.69 3.50
N ILE A 102 -5.39 12.90 4.41
CA ILE A 102 -5.41 12.29 5.73
C ILE A 102 -5.81 13.38 6.73
N LEU A 103 -7.01 13.27 7.28
CA LEU A 103 -7.43 14.08 8.43
C LEU A 103 -6.89 13.42 9.70
N ASN A 104 -6.01 14.12 10.40
CA ASN A 104 -5.41 13.70 11.65
C ASN A 104 -6.15 14.35 12.81
N CYS A 105 -6.70 13.54 13.71
CA CYS A 105 -7.36 13.98 14.93
C CYS A 105 -6.52 13.52 16.13
N ALA A 106 -5.86 14.45 16.83
CA ALA A 106 -5.09 14.14 18.03
C ALA A 106 -5.97 13.49 19.10
N LEU A 107 -5.47 12.44 19.74
CA LEU A 107 -6.19 11.69 20.77
C LEU A 107 -6.40 12.57 22.02
N PRO A 108 -7.65 12.80 22.49
CA PRO A 108 -7.88 13.62 23.67
C PRO A 108 -7.40 12.94 24.96
N ASP A 109 -6.93 13.74 25.92
CA ASP A 109 -6.36 13.25 27.19
C ASP A 109 -7.27 12.26 27.94
N GLY A 110 -6.65 11.22 28.48
CA GLY A 110 -7.34 10.18 29.25
C GLY A 110 -8.23 9.24 28.44
N ILE A 111 -8.09 9.20 27.11
CA ILE A 111 -8.70 8.16 26.26
C ILE A 111 -7.61 7.17 25.85
N PRO A 112 -7.67 5.89 26.26
CA PRO A 112 -6.81 4.84 25.72
C PRO A 112 -7.13 4.61 24.23
N LEU A 113 -6.09 4.50 23.39
CA LEU A 113 -6.26 4.36 21.93
C LEU A 113 -7.08 3.12 21.55
N ASN A 114 -6.87 2.00 22.26
CA ASN A 114 -7.63 0.75 22.08
C ASN A 114 -9.13 0.88 22.41
N ASN A 115 -9.53 1.89 23.19
CA ASN A 115 -10.94 2.14 23.53
C ASN A 115 -11.65 3.04 22.51
N VAL A 116 -10.99 3.45 21.43
CA VAL A 116 -11.61 4.23 20.35
C VAL A 116 -12.18 3.28 19.30
N ASN A 117 -13.51 3.21 19.21
CA ASN A 117 -14.22 2.33 18.26
C ASN A 117 -14.81 3.09 17.06
N SER A 118 -14.97 4.41 17.19
CA SER A 118 -15.35 5.30 16.09
C SER A 118 -14.83 6.71 16.34
N VAL A 119 -14.80 7.50 15.28
CA VAL A 119 -14.56 8.94 15.33
C VAL A 119 -15.73 9.65 14.65
N LYS A 120 -16.22 10.70 15.30
CA LYS A 120 -17.17 11.63 14.71
C LYS A 120 -16.39 12.79 14.12
N ILE A 121 -16.64 13.11 12.86
CA ILE A 121 -16.08 14.31 12.24
C ILE A 121 -17.20 15.24 11.77
N SER A 122 -16.92 16.53 11.83
CA SER A 122 -17.83 17.58 11.36
C SER A 122 -17.08 18.53 10.43
N ARG A 123 -17.62 18.79 9.24
CA ARG A 123 -17.07 19.78 8.30
C ARG A 123 -17.59 21.17 8.68
N ILE A 124 -16.70 22.15 8.88
CA ILE A 124 -17.10 23.44 9.47
C ILE A 124 -17.97 24.26 8.50
N SER A 125 -17.64 24.30 7.21
CA SER A 125 -18.36 25.15 6.25
C SER A 125 -19.83 24.72 6.00
N THR A 126 -20.11 23.42 6.02
CA THR A 126 -21.44 22.85 5.75
C THR A 126 -22.20 22.49 7.02
N GLY A 127 -21.50 22.31 8.15
CA GLY A 127 -22.06 21.73 9.38
C GLY A 127 -22.37 20.22 9.27
N SER A 128 -22.05 19.57 8.15
CA SER A 128 -22.26 18.13 7.95
C SER A 128 -21.45 17.31 8.92
N VAL A 129 -22.04 16.23 9.45
CA VAL A 129 -21.46 15.34 10.46
C VAL A 129 -21.55 13.90 10.01
N VAL A 130 -20.49 13.12 10.23
CA VAL A 130 -20.50 11.66 10.04
C VAL A 130 -19.81 10.95 11.20
N TYR A 131 -20.22 9.71 11.46
CA TYR A 131 -19.54 8.79 12.38
C TYR A 131 -18.85 7.71 11.56
N ILE A 132 -17.55 7.52 11.78
CA ILE A 132 -16.71 6.59 11.01
C ILE A 132 -16.18 5.54 11.99
N PRO A 133 -16.44 4.24 11.75
CA PRO A 133 -15.89 3.18 12.59
C PRO A 133 -14.37 3.09 12.39
N ILE A 134 -13.64 2.80 13.47
CA ILE A 134 -12.23 2.43 13.38
C ILE A 134 -12.15 1.05 12.73
N ARG A 135 -11.48 0.96 11.58
CA ARG A 135 -11.30 -0.29 10.82
C ARG A 135 -9.96 -0.97 11.09
N TYR A 136 -8.94 -0.20 11.42
CA TYR A 136 -7.59 -0.70 11.67
C TYR A 136 -7.01 -0.06 12.94
N ARG A 137 -6.16 -0.82 13.64
CA ARG A 137 -5.39 -0.33 14.78
C ARG A 137 -3.91 -0.55 14.49
N ILE A 138 -3.18 0.54 14.32
CA ILE A 138 -1.73 0.51 14.07
C ILE A 138 -1.02 0.78 15.40
N GLN A 139 -0.10 -0.12 15.76
CA GLN A 139 0.66 -0.08 17.02
C GLN A 139 1.88 0.85 16.90
N ASP A 140 2.67 1.02 17.98
CA ASP A 140 3.94 1.75 17.91
C ASP A 140 4.94 0.97 17.05
N GLU A 141 5.73 1.68 16.24
CA GLU A 141 6.63 1.05 15.29
C GLU A 141 7.75 0.20 15.91
N LYS A 142 7.96 0.31 17.23
CA LYS A 142 8.93 -0.47 18.02
C LYS A 142 8.34 -1.75 18.61
N SER A 143 7.02 -1.83 18.78
CA SER A 143 6.32 -3.07 19.13
C SER A 143 6.12 -3.98 17.92
N MET A 144 6.08 -3.41 16.71
CA MET A 144 5.80 -4.13 15.47
C MET A 144 6.99 -4.97 15.00
N THR A 145 6.90 -6.29 15.12
CA THR A 145 7.86 -7.21 14.49
C THR A 145 7.58 -7.38 12.98
N PRO A 146 8.60 -7.65 12.14
CA PRO A 146 8.39 -7.91 10.72
C PRO A 146 7.55 -9.15 10.38
N ASP A 147 7.21 -9.97 11.37
CA ASP A 147 6.47 -11.24 11.24
C ASP A 147 5.01 -11.13 11.73
N GLU A 148 4.56 -9.93 12.10
CA GLU A 148 3.16 -9.60 12.38
C GLU A 148 2.36 -9.25 11.11
N TYR A 149 3.04 -8.99 9.99
CA TYR A 149 2.42 -8.55 8.74
C TYR A 149 2.65 -9.56 7.62
N ASP A 150 1.59 -9.86 6.87
CA ASP A 150 1.62 -10.76 5.69
C ASP A 150 2.68 -10.39 4.64
N TYR A 151 3.13 -9.13 4.60
CA TYR A 151 4.03 -8.61 3.56
C TYR A 151 5.20 -7.82 4.17
N ARG A 152 6.39 -8.39 4.13
CA ARG A 152 7.62 -7.77 4.68
C ARG A 152 8.17 -6.60 3.83
N MET A 153 7.82 -6.54 2.54
CA MET A 153 8.25 -5.48 1.62
C MET A 153 7.17 -5.22 0.56
N SER A 154 7.05 -3.97 0.11
CA SER A 154 6.27 -3.60 -1.07
C SER A 154 7.08 -2.72 -2.03
N ILE A 155 6.67 -2.70 -3.30
CA ILE A 155 7.26 -1.87 -4.35
C ILE A 155 6.11 -1.25 -5.15
N CYS A 156 6.03 0.07 -5.17
CA CYS A 156 5.12 0.76 -6.07
C CYS A 156 5.66 0.71 -7.51
N VAL A 157 4.80 0.37 -8.46
CA VAL A 157 5.06 0.50 -9.90
C VAL A 157 4.00 1.42 -10.51
N PRO A 158 4.31 2.15 -11.61
CA PRO A 158 3.32 3.00 -12.26
C PRO A 158 2.06 2.21 -12.61
N ALA A 159 0.89 2.86 -12.49
CA ALA A 159 -0.37 2.30 -12.97
C ALA A 159 -0.29 1.92 -14.47
N LEU A 160 -1.18 1.03 -14.92
CA LEU A 160 -1.28 0.64 -16.33
C LEU A 160 -1.85 1.80 -17.16
N PHE A 161 -1.02 2.80 -17.42
CA PHE A 161 -1.39 4.05 -18.08
C PHE A 161 -0.96 4.07 -19.56
N GLY A 162 -1.92 4.34 -20.44
CA GLY A 162 -1.72 4.37 -21.89
C GLY A 162 -1.53 2.99 -22.52
N ASN A 163 -1.23 2.97 -23.83
CA ASN A 163 -1.31 1.77 -24.67
C ASN A 163 -0.12 0.80 -24.52
N ALA A 164 0.75 0.99 -23.52
CA ALA A 164 1.94 0.16 -23.31
C ALA A 164 1.63 -1.22 -22.67
N TYR A 165 0.43 -1.38 -22.12
CA TYR A 165 0.04 -2.50 -21.26
C TYR A 165 -1.08 -3.34 -21.88
N TYR A 166 -0.74 -4.06 -22.95
CA TYR A 166 -1.62 -5.03 -23.59
C TYR A 166 -1.44 -6.43 -22.99
N ALA A 167 -2.40 -7.34 -23.22
CA ALA A 167 -2.49 -8.71 -22.72
C ALA A 167 -1.12 -9.38 -22.47
N ARG A 168 -0.32 -9.55 -23.54
CA ARG A 168 0.99 -10.20 -23.49
C ARG A 168 1.98 -9.52 -22.53
N ARG A 169 2.01 -8.18 -22.47
CA ARG A 169 2.87 -7.46 -21.50
C ARG A 169 2.42 -7.66 -20.05
N ILE A 170 1.12 -7.84 -19.82
CA ILE A 170 0.58 -8.12 -18.49
C ILE A 170 0.89 -9.57 -18.09
N ILE A 171 0.77 -10.54 -19.00
CA ILE A 171 1.16 -11.94 -18.77
C ILE A 171 2.66 -12.03 -18.46
N GLU A 172 3.50 -11.47 -19.34
CA GLU A 172 4.95 -11.39 -19.15
C GLU A 172 5.30 -10.76 -17.80
N PHE A 173 4.67 -9.63 -17.45
CA PHE A 173 4.87 -8.98 -16.16
C PHE A 173 4.44 -9.85 -14.97
N VAL A 174 3.23 -10.42 -14.99
CA VAL A 174 2.70 -11.19 -13.84
C VAL A 174 3.50 -12.47 -13.63
N GLU A 175 3.72 -13.27 -14.67
CA GLU A 175 4.47 -14.53 -14.54
C GLU A 175 5.93 -14.29 -14.15
N LEU A 176 6.58 -13.29 -14.74
CA LEU A 176 7.94 -12.93 -14.34
C LEU A 176 8.00 -12.47 -12.88
N ASN A 177 7.04 -11.68 -12.39
CA ASN A 177 7.02 -11.29 -10.98
C ASN A 177 6.68 -12.46 -10.03
N LYS A 178 5.86 -13.43 -10.45
CA LYS A 178 5.63 -14.68 -9.71
C LYS A 178 6.88 -15.55 -9.62
N LEU A 179 7.68 -15.66 -10.70
CA LEU A 179 8.97 -16.37 -10.69
C LEU A 179 10.05 -15.69 -9.83
N GLN A 180 9.90 -14.39 -9.59
CA GLN A 180 10.67 -13.63 -8.59
C GLN A 180 10.01 -13.63 -7.21
N GLY A 181 8.94 -14.42 -7.03
CA GLY A 181 8.14 -14.56 -5.82
C GLY A 181 7.62 -13.27 -5.21
N ILE A 182 7.02 -12.40 -6.04
CA ILE A 182 6.13 -11.35 -5.53
C ILE A 182 4.85 -11.97 -4.99
N GLU A 183 4.49 -11.61 -3.77
CA GLU A 183 3.40 -12.27 -3.04
C GLU A 183 2.01 -11.87 -3.48
N LYS A 184 1.84 -10.59 -3.81
CA LYS A 184 0.57 -10.00 -4.17
C LYS A 184 0.79 -8.92 -5.20
N ILE A 185 -0.02 -8.93 -6.24
CA ILE A 185 0.02 -7.93 -7.30
C ILE A 185 -1.33 -7.23 -7.34
N PHE A 186 -1.33 -5.94 -7.00
CA PHE A 186 -2.49 -5.06 -7.14
C PHE A 186 -2.38 -4.32 -8.48
N ILE A 187 -3.37 -4.48 -9.35
CA ILE A 187 -3.44 -3.81 -10.64
C ILE A 187 -4.70 -2.93 -10.66
N TYR A 188 -4.49 -1.62 -10.72
CA TYR A 188 -5.56 -0.63 -10.89
C TYR A 188 -5.73 -0.33 -12.38
N TYR A 189 -6.95 -0.48 -12.90
CA TYR A 189 -7.32 -0.13 -14.27
C TYR A 189 -8.74 0.45 -14.30
N ASN A 190 -9.04 1.26 -15.31
CA ASN A 190 -10.38 1.79 -15.52
C ASN A 190 -11.15 0.90 -16.52
N PRO A 191 -12.20 0.16 -16.10
CA PRO A 191 -12.91 -0.75 -16.98
C PRO A 191 -13.73 -0.06 -18.09
N THR A 192 -14.01 1.25 -17.99
CA THR A 192 -14.70 2.01 -19.05
C THR A 192 -13.76 2.52 -20.13
N GLU A 193 -12.47 2.64 -19.84
CA GLU A 193 -11.43 3.07 -20.80
C GLU A 193 -10.64 1.87 -21.37
N MET A 194 -10.66 0.73 -20.67
CA MET A 194 -10.04 -0.52 -21.11
C MET A 194 -10.86 -1.21 -22.21
N ASN A 195 -10.65 -0.76 -23.45
CA ASN A 195 -11.36 -1.25 -24.63
C ASN A 195 -10.74 -2.52 -25.24
N ASP A 196 -9.52 -2.92 -24.85
CA ASP A 196 -8.88 -4.13 -25.37
C ASP A 196 -9.42 -5.40 -24.70
N GLN A 197 -10.06 -6.27 -25.48
CA GLN A 197 -10.69 -7.49 -24.98
C GLN A 197 -9.67 -8.51 -24.46
N GLY A 198 -8.49 -8.62 -25.10
CA GLY A 198 -7.44 -9.54 -24.67
C GLY A 198 -6.89 -9.15 -23.29
N THR A 199 -6.64 -7.85 -23.10
CA THR A 199 -6.21 -7.28 -21.81
C THR A 199 -7.25 -7.49 -20.72
N ARG A 200 -8.53 -7.28 -21.01
CA ARG A 200 -9.61 -7.57 -20.06
C ARG A 200 -9.67 -9.04 -19.66
N LYS A 201 -9.68 -9.96 -20.63
CA LYS A 201 -9.60 -11.41 -20.36
C LYS A 201 -8.39 -11.76 -19.48
N THR A 202 -7.23 -11.14 -19.75
CA THR A 202 -5.99 -11.35 -19.00
C THR A 202 -6.12 -10.89 -17.53
N LEU A 203 -6.66 -9.69 -17.32
CA LEU A 203 -6.89 -9.15 -15.96
C LEU A 203 -7.93 -9.97 -15.20
N GLU A 204 -9.02 -10.37 -15.86
CA GLU A 204 -10.07 -11.25 -15.31
C GLU A 204 -9.51 -12.65 -14.98
N TYR A 205 -8.65 -13.22 -15.83
CA TYR A 205 -7.95 -14.48 -15.58
C TYR A 205 -7.09 -14.40 -14.31
N TYR A 206 -6.25 -13.37 -14.20
CA TYR A 206 -5.38 -13.23 -13.02
C TYR A 206 -6.15 -12.91 -11.75
N TYR A 207 -7.23 -12.13 -11.83
CA TYR A 207 -8.11 -11.84 -10.69
C TYR A 207 -8.79 -13.11 -10.17
N ASN A 208 -9.37 -13.93 -11.06
CA ASN A 208 -10.11 -15.13 -10.67
C ASN A 208 -9.21 -16.29 -10.20
N ASN A 209 -7.92 -16.28 -10.54
CA ASN A 209 -6.96 -17.34 -10.22
C ASN A 209 -5.91 -16.92 -9.15
N GLN A 210 -6.18 -15.91 -8.30
CA GLN A 210 -5.20 -15.43 -7.29
C GLN A 210 -4.90 -16.44 -6.17
N MET A 211 -3.95 -17.33 -6.47
CA MET A 211 -2.78 -17.70 -5.64
C MET A 211 -3.02 -18.03 -4.16
N ASN A 212 -3.27 -19.33 -3.93
CA ASN A 212 -3.29 -19.97 -2.61
C ASN A 212 -1.87 -20.42 -2.14
N GLN A 213 -0.82 -19.72 -2.57
CA GLN A 213 0.58 -20.11 -2.34
C GLN A 213 1.44 -18.87 -2.04
N SER A 214 2.05 -18.81 -0.86
CA SER A 214 2.99 -17.79 -0.38
C SER A 214 4.25 -17.69 -1.26
N PRO A 215 4.48 -16.57 -1.95
CA PRO A 215 5.64 -16.39 -2.82
C PRO A 215 6.93 -15.86 -2.16
N ILE A 216 8.08 -16.10 -2.80
CA ILE A 216 9.43 -15.98 -2.22
C ILE A 216 10.38 -15.15 -3.12
N THR A 217 10.84 -13.97 -2.67
CA THR A 217 11.77 -13.06 -3.40
C THR A 217 13.12 -13.73 -3.81
N VAL A 218 13.93 -13.38 -4.84
CA VAL A 218 14.36 -12.12 -5.53
C VAL A 218 14.95 -12.51 -6.93
N LYS A 219 15.15 -11.72 -8.01
CA LYS A 219 14.52 -10.58 -8.74
C LYS A 219 15.31 -10.42 -10.08
N ASN A 220 14.78 -9.82 -11.16
CA ASN A 220 15.33 -9.95 -12.53
C ASN A 220 15.91 -8.67 -13.28
N VAL A 221 17.26 -8.57 -13.32
CA VAL A 221 18.24 -7.62 -13.99
C VAL A 221 18.01 -6.99 -15.39
N ILE A 222 17.84 -5.65 -15.42
CA ILE A 222 18.48 -4.73 -16.40
C ILE A 222 19.05 -3.50 -15.63
N SER A 223 20.23 -2.98 -15.98
CA SER A 223 20.95 -1.90 -15.27
C SER A 223 21.59 -0.83 -16.18
N THR A 224 21.69 0.41 -15.70
CA THR A 224 22.34 1.54 -16.41
C THR A 224 23.70 1.91 -15.80
N LYS A 225 24.55 2.65 -16.54
CA LYS A 225 25.87 3.13 -16.07
C LYS A 225 25.90 4.62 -15.67
N TYR A 226 24.76 5.30 -15.74
CA TYR A 226 24.53 6.63 -15.21
C TYR A 226 23.25 6.59 -14.37
N PHE A 227 23.23 7.29 -13.24
CA PHE A 227 22.06 7.39 -12.38
C PHE A 227 20.89 8.03 -13.16
N GLU A 228 19.85 7.26 -13.49
CA GLU A 228 18.63 7.81 -14.11
C GLU A 228 17.78 8.47 -13.01
N THR A 229 18.02 9.75 -12.79
CA THR A 229 17.44 10.56 -11.69
C THR A 229 15.93 10.78 -11.80
N ARG A 230 15.27 10.26 -12.84
CA ARG A 230 13.84 10.51 -13.12
C ARG A 230 12.89 9.38 -12.71
N PHE A 231 13.38 8.16 -12.41
CA PHE A 231 12.51 6.98 -12.20
C PHE A 231 13.01 6.02 -11.10
N THR A 232 13.24 6.54 -9.89
CA THR A 232 13.61 5.76 -8.69
C THR A 232 12.41 5.01 -8.09
N LYS A 233 12.32 3.68 -8.31
CA LYS A 233 11.32 2.84 -7.61
C LYS A 233 11.81 2.53 -6.19
N CYS A 234 11.05 2.96 -5.18
CA CYS A 234 11.33 2.64 -3.78
C CYS A 234 10.86 1.22 -3.43
N VAL A 235 11.70 0.49 -2.70
CA VAL A 235 11.28 -0.71 -1.94
C VAL A 235 11.08 -0.25 -0.51
N ILE A 236 9.92 -0.54 0.09
CA ILE A 236 9.54 -0.04 1.40
C ILE A 236 8.98 -1.16 2.28
N ARG A 237 9.09 -0.97 3.60
CA ARG A 237 8.20 -1.61 4.58
C ARG A 237 6.87 -0.82 4.57
N PRO A 238 5.75 -1.36 4.07
CA PRO A 238 4.51 -0.59 3.87
C PRO A 238 3.97 0.05 5.16
N GLU A 239 4.17 -0.59 6.30
CA GLU A 239 3.79 -0.15 7.64
C GLU A 239 4.62 1.02 8.18
N MET A 240 5.74 1.34 7.53
CA MET A 240 6.68 2.39 7.93
C MET A 240 6.52 3.71 7.14
N VAL A 241 5.49 3.80 6.29
CA VAL A 241 5.18 4.99 5.47
C VAL A 241 3.70 5.38 5.61
N PHE A 242 3.40 6.65 5.33
CA PHE A 242 2.02 7.12 5.10
C PHE A 242 1.69 7.21 3.60
N GLU A 243 2.68 7.50 2.76
CA GLU A 243 2.50 7.68 1.32
C GLU A 243 3.70 7.11 0.52
N GLN A 244 3.43 6.52 -0.65
CA GLN A 244 4.46 6.10 -1.59
C GLN A 244 4.11 6.63 -2.98
N GLY A 245 4.80 7.69 -3.39
CA GLY A 245 4.73 8.21 -4.74
C GLY A 245 5.42 7.29 -5.74
N ILE A 246 5.19 7.50 -7.04
CA ILE A 246 5.72 6.58 -8.08
C ILE A 246 7.26 6.58 -8.13
N HIS A 247 7.90 7.68 -7.68
CA HIS A 247 9.36 7.87 -7.74
C HIS A 247 10.03 8.22 -6.40
N HIS A 248 9.26 8.34 -5.32
CA HIS A 248 9.76 8.79 -4.01
C HIS A 248 8.83 8.29 -2.91
N THR A 249 9.39 7.93 -1.75
CA THR A 249 8.59 7.74 -0.53
C THR A 249 8.25 9.10 0.06
N SER A 250 6.97 9.35 0.36
CA SER A 250 6.50 10.59 0.95
C SER A 250 5.98 10.31 2.36
N ARG A 251 6.26 11.19 3.32
CA ARG A 251 5.80 11.02 4.72
C ARG A 251 6.12 9.64 5.27
N VAL A 252 7.41 9.43 5.51
CA VAL A 252 7.92 8.31 6.32
C VAL A 252 7.45 8.44 7.76
N VAL A 253 7.25 7.32 8.46
CA VAL A 253 6.86 7.32 9.89
C VAL A 253 7.96 7.91 10.79
N GLN A 254 9.21 8.03 10.35
CA GLN A 254 10.28 8.71 11.09
C GLN A 254 11.16 9.47 10.09
N ASP A 255 11.64 10.67 10.41
CA ASP A 255 12.43 11.47 9.44
C ASP A 255 13.91 11.01 9.29
N ASN A 256 14.32 9.96 10.02
CA ASN A 256 15.72 9.49 10.12
C ASN A 256 16.01 8.22 9.28
N TYR A 257 15.34 8.03 8.13
CA TYR A 257 15.68 6.90 7.26
C TYR A 257 17.04 7.08 6.60
N GLU A 258 17.95 6.15 6.87
CA GLU A 258 19.15 5.99 6.06
C GLU A 258 18.78 5.35 4.71
N THR A 259 19.37 5.87 3.62
CA THR A 259 19.35 5.23 2.31
C THR A 259 20.72 4.62 2.08
N PRO A 260 20.98 3.39 2.55
CA PRO A 260 22.28 2.77 2.42
C PRO A 260 22.60 2.53 0.94
N PHE A 261 23.79 2.98 0.51
CA PHE A 261 24.26 2.68 -0.84
C PHE A 261 24.75 1.24 -0.90
N HIS A 262 24.09 0.42 -1.72
CA HIS A 262 24.50 -0.96 -2.00
C HIS A 262 24.97 -1.10 -3.45
N ASP A 263 25.91 -2.02 -3.66
CA ASP A 263 26.17 -2.58 -4.98
C ASP A 263 24.86 -3.17 -5.54
N GLY A 264 24.61 -2.93 -6.83
CA GLY A 264 23.48 -3.52 -7.53
C GLY A 264 23.46 -5.05 -7.45
N SER A 265 24.54 -5.76 -7.15
CA SER A 265 24.45 -7.22 -6.86
C SER A 265 23.45 -7.58 -5.74
N LEU A 266 23.21 -6.68 -4.77
CA LEU A 266 22.34 -6.91 -3.61
C LEU A 266 20.88 -6.48 -3.84
N LEU A 267 20.67 -5.27 -4.35
CA LEU A 267 19.34 -4.66 -4.50
C LEU A 267 19.25 -3.92 -5.84
N ARG A 268 18.39 -4.39 -6.76
CA ARG A 268 18.12 -3.69 -8.03
C ARG A 268 16.65 -3.37 -8.26
N VAL A 269 16.39 -2.17 -8.78
CA VAL A 269 15.18 -1.63 -9.45
C VAL A 269 15.03 -2.01 -10.93
N TYR A 270 14.02 -2.77 -11.40
CA TYR A 270 13.86 -3.05 -12.83
C TYR A 270 12.75 -2.27 -13.51
N HIS A 271 13.05 -1.86 -14.75
CA HIS A 271 12.19 -1.03 -15.57
C HIS A 271 12.20 -1.55 -17.01
N TYR A 272 11.09 -2.18 -17.42
CA TYR A 272 10.92 -2.70 -18.77
C TYR A 272 10.68 -1.52 -19.75
N ARG A 273 11.65 -1.20 -20.61
CA ARG A 273 11.50 -0.19 -21.69
C ARG A 273 12.35 -0.55 -22.91
N GLU A 274 11.99 0.02 -24.06
CA GLU A 274 12.58 -0.32 -25.37
C GLU A 274 14.07 0.05 -25.54
N PRO A 275 14.81 -0.64 -26.43
CA PRO A 275 16.28 -0.69 -26.41
C PRO A 275 17.00 0.54 -26.99
N LYS A 276 16.30 1.66 -27.17
CA LYS A 276 16.70 2.72 -28.12
C LYS A 276 18.02 3.44 -27.76
N TYR A 277 18.56 3.24 -26.55
CA TYR A 277 19.71 3.99 -26.02
C TYR A 277 20.69 3.16 -25.14
N CYS A 278 21.18 2.01 -25.65
CA CYS A 278 22.51 1.38 -25.37
C CYS A 278 22.64 0.08 -24.53
N CYS A 279 23.84 -0.53 -24.71
CA CYS A 279 24.52 -1.64 -24.01
C CYS A 279 24.15 -3.10 -24.36
N ASP A 280 25.20 -3.87 -24.66
CA ASP A 280 25.15 -5.29 -25.02
C ASP A 280 25.24 -6.24 -23.81
N ASN A 281 24.57 -7.39 -23.92
CA ASN A 281 24.70 -8.58 -23.06
C ASN A 281 24.43 -8.42 -21.55
N GLU A 282 23.18 -8.10 -21.20
CA GLU A 282 22.65 -8.36 -19.85
C GLU A 282 21.74 -9.61 -19.88
N SER A 283 22.28 -10.76 -19.46
CA SER A 283 21.69 -12.10 -19.72
C SER A 283 21.06 -12.77 -18.50
N ILE A 284 21.34 -12.34 -17.27
CA ILE A 284 21.05 -13.04 -16.00
C ILE A 284 19.60 -13.56 -15.89
N LEU A 285 18.66 -12.95 -16.61
CA LEU A 285 17.21 -13.17 -16.49
C LEU A 285 16.75 -14.28 -17.37
N LYS A 286 17.35 -14.22 -18.54
CA LYS A 286 17.26 -15.16 -19.61
C LYS A 286 17.90 -16.45 -19.08
N ASP A 287 19.13 -16.33 -18.58
CA ASP A 287 19.89 -17.42 -17.96
C ASP A 287 19.15 -18.08 -16.77
N LYS A 288 18.47 -17.30 -15.91
CA LYS A 288 17.80 -17.83 -14.71
C LYS A 288 16.34 -18.28 -14.94
N TYR A 289 15.61 -17.63 -15.86
CA TYR A 289 14.16 -17.79 -15.98
C TYR A 289 13.62 -17.85 -17.42
N GLU A 290 14.42 -17.77 -18.50
CA GLU A 290 13.89 -17.76 -19.89
C GLU A 290 12.92 -18.92 -20.13
N ASN A 291 13.35 -20.15 -19.86
CA ASN A 291 12.55 -21.34 -20.12
C ASN A 291 11.28 -21.36 -19.26
N GLN A 292 11.38 -21.06 -17.96
CA GLN A 292 10.25 -21.05 -17.03
C GLN A 292 9.23 -19.95 -17.37
N LEU A 293 9.72 -18.77 -17.76
CA LEU A 293 8.89 -17.65 -18.17
C LEU A 293 8.23 -17.93 -19.51
N GLN A 294 8.94 -18.52 -20.47
CA GLN A 294 8.40 -18.90 -21.78
C GLN A 294 7.31 -19.98 -21.62
N GLU A 295 7.56 -21.03 -20.84
CA GLU A 295 6.58 -22.08 -20.53
C GLU A 295 5.32 -21.51 -19.86
N ALA A 296 5.48 -20.67 -18.82
CA ALA A 296 4.36 -20.06 -18.12
C ALA A 296 3.59 -19.05 -19.01
N PHE A 297 4.32 -18.25 -19.78
CA PHE A 297 3.75 -17.28 -20.72
C PHE A 297 2.95 -17.99 -21.82
N ASP A 298 3.54 -18.96 -22.51
CA ASP A 298 2.89 -19.68 -23.61
C ASP A 298 1.65 -20.44 -23.11
N SER A 299 1.71 -21.04 -21.92
CA SER A 299 0.55 -21.71 -21.31
C SER A 299 -0.63 -20.76 -21.07
N VAL A 300 -0.37 -19.53 -20.60
CA VAL A 300 -1.44 -18.52 -20.41
C VAL A 300 -1.91 -17.93 -21.74
N ILE A 301 -1.01 -17.75 -22.72
CA ILE A 301 -1.35 -17.28 -24.08
C ILE A 301 -2.25 -18.28 -24.80
N GLU A 302 -1.91 -19.57 -24.77
CA GLU A 302 -2.71 -20.65 -25.36
C GLU A 302 -4.10 -20.74 -24.70
N LEU A 303 -4.17 -20.63 -23.37
CA LEU A 303 -5.42 -20.69 -22.62
C LEU A 303 -6.36 -19.51 -22.90
N LEU A 304 -5.83 -18.30 -23.14
CA LEU A 304 -6.63 -17.07 -23.30
C LEU A 304 -6.91 -16.68 -24.75
N GLU A 305 -6.15 -17.21 -25.70
CA GLU A 305 -6.15 -16.86 -27.12
C GLU A 305 -5.83 -15.36 -27.37
N VAL A 306 -4.69 -14.87 -26.83
CA VAL A 306 -4.26 -13.44 -26.85
C VAL A 306 -2.81 -13.21 -27.29
#